data_AF-A0AAV2D460-F1
#
_entry.id   AF-A0AAV2D460-F1
#
_cell.length_a   1.000
_cell.length_b   1.000
_cell.length_c   1.000
_cell.angle_alpha   90.00
_cell.angle_beta   90.00
_cell.angle_gamma   90.00
#
_symmetry.space_group_name_H-M   'P 1'
#
loop_
_entity.id
_entity.type
_entity.pdbx_description
1 polymer ?
#
loop_
_entity_poly.entity_id
_entity_poly.type
_entity_poly.pdbx_seq_one_letter_code
_entity_poly.pdbx_strand_id
1 'polypeptide(L)'
;MAAASSITTALSRLPLSRLCARPALPSLFSSYPSLFRPKAQNWNRLRSFSSMAASESKDSPASNPGLHTSPDEATKGYFMQQTMFRIKDPKVSLDFYSRVLGMTLLKRLDFPEMKFSLYFMGYE
;
A
#
# COMPACT_ATOMS: atom_id res chain seq x y z
N MET A 1 45.52 1.89 56.96
CA MET A 1 44.71 2.93 57.65
C MET A 1 45.05 4.29 57.06
N ALA A 2 44.17 4.86 56.22
CA ALA A 2 44.05 6.28 55.86
C ALA A 2 42.85 6.35 54.89
N ALA A 3 41.65 6.58 55.41
CA ALA A 3 40.98 7.88 55.52
C ALA A 3 40.27 8.27 54.21
N ALA A 4 38.94 8.11 54.24
CA ALA A 4 37.98 8.49 53.23
C ALA A 4 37.80 10.01 53.16
N SER A 5 37.45 10.54 51.99
CA SER A 5 36.82 11.86 51.86
C SER A 5 35.90 11.87 50.65
N SER A 6 34.60 11.82 50.94
CA SER A 6 33.50 11.95 49.99
C SER A 6 33.36 13.39 49.51
N ILE A 7 33.13 13.60 48.22
CA ILE A 7 32.72 14.90 47.67
C ILE A 7 31.24 14.80 47.30
N THR A 8 30.41 15.46 48.09
CA THR A 8 28.96 15.58 47.97
C THR A 8 28.63 17.04 47.66
N THR A 9 28.15 17.36 46.45
CA THR A 9 27.56 18.68 46.13
C THR A 9 26.62 18.49 44.93
N ALA A 10 25.31 18.34 45.13
CA ALA A 10 24.27 19.36 45.37
C ALA A 10 23.39 19.52 44.12
N LEU A 11 22.16 19.01 44.25
CA LEU A 11 21.02 19.23 43.36
C LEU A 11 20.70 20.73 43.30
N SER A 12 20.56 21.28 42.10
CA SER A 12 19.73 22.46 41.88
C SER A 12 18.68 22.17 40.82
N ARG A 13 17.43 22.20 41.29
CA ARG A 13 16.21 22.13 40.51
C ARG A 13 16.00 23.51 39.90
N LEU A 14 15.83 23.61 38.58
CA LEU A 14 15.30 24.80 37.93
C LEU A 14 13.81 24.61 37.61
N PRO A 15 12.94 25.60 37.91
CA PRO A 15 11.49 25.47 37.79
C PRO A 15 10.92 26.01 36.48
N LEU A 16 9.74 25.47 36.16
CA LEU A 16 8.55 26.10 35.58
C LEU A 16 8.62 26.96 34.30
N SER A 17 7.96 26.41 33.27
CA SER A 17 6.96 27.05 32.43
C SER A 17 7.30 28.38 31.73
N ARG A 18 7.53 28.29 30.41
CA ARG A 18 6.96 29.24 29.45
C ARG A 18 6.45 28.50 28.22
N LEU A 19 5.12 28.38 28.17
CA LEU A 19 4.35 28.26 26.93
C LEU A 19 4.67 29.47 26.06
N CYS A 20 5.37 29.27 24.95
CA CYS A 20 5.43 30.26 23.88
C CYS A 20 4.83 29.65 22.61
N ALA A 21 3.60 30.09 22.35
CA ALA A 21 2.96 30.34 21.07
C ALA A 21 3.41 29.53 19.84
N ARG A 22 2.46 28.73 19.33
CA ARG A 22 2.38 28.29 17.94
C ARG A 22 2.49 29.50 16.98
N PRO A 23 3.35 29.46 15.95
CA PRO A 23 3.28 30.46 14.89
C PRO A 23 2.02 30.20 14.04
N ALA A 24 1.13 31.18 14.03
CA ALA A 24 -0.01 31.23 13.13
C ALA A 24 0.48 31.47 11.69
N LEU A 25 0.07 30.59 10.78
CA LEU A 25 0.28 30.74 9.34
C LEU A 25 -0.51 31.95 8.82
N PRO A 26 0.07 32.82 7.98
CA PRO A 26 -0.65 33.93 7.38
C PRO A 26 -1.60 33.44 6.28
N SER A 27 -2.86 33.77 6.42
CA SER A 27 -3.90 33.67 5.41
C SER A 27 -3.64 34.67 4.28
N LEU A 28 -3.01 34.22 3.20
CA LEU A 28 -3.00 34.95 1.94
C LEU A 28 -4.26 34.61 1.14
N PHE A 29 -5.36 35.28 1.50
CA PHE A 29 -6.42 35.58 0.56
C PHE A 29 -5.84 36.53 -0.50
N SER A 30 -5.47 35.98 -1.65
CA SER A 30 -5.17 36.76 -2.85
C SER A 30 -6.25 36.43 -3.88
N SER A 31 -6.99 37.48 -4.24
CA SER A 31 -8.12 37.50 -5.14
C SER A 31 -7.78 36.87 -6.50
N TYR A 32 -8.42 35.74 -6.82
CA TYR A 32 -8.45 35.24 -8.19
C TYR A 32 -9.54 35.99 -8.98
N PRO A 33 -9.22 36.56 -10.15
CA PRO A 33 -10.19 37.28 -10.97
C PRO A 33 -11.22 36.32 -11.58
N SER A 34 -12.50 36.66 -11.38
CA SER A 34 -13.66 36.09 -12.02
C SER A 34 -13.66 36.43 -13.52
N LEU A 35 -13.31 35.49 -14.39
CA LEU A 35 -13.52 35.63 -15.84
C LEU A 35 -13.48 34.28 -16.56
N PHE A 36 -14.37 33.36 -16.18
CA PHE A 36 -14.79 32.29 -17.09
C PHE A 36 -16.32 32.27 -17.16
N ARG A 37 -16.82 32.88 -18.23
CA ARG A 37 -18.21 32.86 -18.67
C ARG A 37 -18.44 31.56 -19.46
N PRO A 38 -19.21 30.57 -18.95
CA PRO A 38 -19.58 29.43 -19.77
C PRO A 38 -20.59 29.87 -20.82
N LYS A 39 -20.22 29.76 -22.11
CA LYS A 39 -21.15 29.93 -23.23
C LYS A 39 -22.07 28.72 -23.23
N ALA A 40 -23.36 28.91 -22.93
CA ALA A 40 -24.37 27.88 -23.04
C ALA A 40 -24.38 27.31 -24.47
N GLN A 41 -24.02 26.04 -24.60
CA GLN A 41 -24.05 25.32 -25.86
C GLN A 41 -25.39 24.57 -25.93
N ASN A 42 -26.14 24.82 -27.00
CA ASN A 42 -27.51 24.35 -27.20
C ASN A 42 -27.57 22.81 -27.27
N TRP A 43 -28.33 22.19 -26.36
CA TRP A 43 -28.43 20.74 -26.12
C TRP A 43 -29.40 19.99 -27.04
N ASN A 44 -29.78 20.56 -28.18
CA ASN A 44 -30.73 19.93 -29.10
C ASN A 44 -30.02 19.26 -30.29
N ARG A 45 -29.21 18.24 -29.99
CA ARG A 45 -28.83 17.22 -30.97
C ARG A 45 -29.25 15.86 -30.41
N LEU A 46 -30.53 15.53 -30.59
CA LEU A 46 -31.02 14.16 -30.41
C LEU A 46 -30.08 13.22 -31.20
N ARG A 47 -29.26 12.45 -30.48
CA ARG A 47 -28.65 11.26 -31.07
C ARG A 47 -29.79 10.27 -31.25
N SER A 48 -30.18 10.02 -32.50
CA SER A 48 -30.97 8.84 -32.84
C SER A 48 -30.28 7.61 -32.26
N PHE A 49 -30.96 6.93 -31.34
CA PHE A 49 -30.54 5.64 -30.84
C PHE A 49 -30.78 4.59 -31.93
N SER A 50 -29.84 4.45 -32.86
CA SER A 50 -29.77 3.23 -33.67
C SER A 50 -29.32 2.09 -32.76
N SER A 51 -30.13 1.04 -32.68
CA SER A 51 -29.83 -0.22 -32.01
C SER A 51 -28.56 -0.83 -32.59
N MET A 52 -27.44 -0.68 -31.88
CA MET A 52 -26.22 -1.41 -32.22
C MET A 52 -26.41 -2.85 -31.74
N ALA A 53 -26.44 -3.78 -32.69
CA ALA A 53 -26.28 -5.20 -32.40
C ALA A 53 -25.01 -5.37 -31.55
N ALA A 54 -25.12 -6.13 -30.46
CA ALA A 54 -24.03 -6.38 -29.53
C ALA A 54 -22.88 -7.10 -30.28
N SER A 55 -21.92 -6.32 -30.77
CA SER A 55 -20.62 -6.81 -31.20
C SER A 55 -19.97 -7.43 -29.97
N GLU A 56 -19.69 -8.73 -30.00
CA GLU A 56 -18.82 -9.37 -29.02
C GLU A 56 -17.55 -8.53 -28.85
N SER A 57 -17.25 -8.17 -27.61
CA SER A 57 -16.08 -7.36 -27.27
C SER A 57 -14.81 -8.13 -27.62
N LYS A 58 -13.83 -7.46 -28.23
CA LYS A 58 -12.51 -8.04 -28.55
C LYS A 58 -11.76 -8.59 -27.32
N ASP A 59 -12.23 -8.27 -26.11
CA ASP A 59 -11.68 -8.72 -24.85
C ASP A 59 -12.16 -10.12 -24.42
N SER A 60 -12.99 -10.79 -25.24
CA SER A 60 -13.48 -12.13 -24.94
C SER A 60 -12.33 -13.16 -24.95
N PRO A 61 -12.28 -14.10 -23.98
CA PRO A 61 -11.26 -15.15 -23.92
C PRO A 61 -11.14 -15.96 -25.21
N ALA A 62 -12.27 -16.13 -25.92
CA ALA A 62 -12.37 -16.81 -27.21
C ALA A 62 -11.55 -16.18 -28.34
N SER A 63 -11.14 -14.91 -28.20
CA SER A 63 -10.31 -14.22 -29.20
C SER A 63 -8.81 -14.57 -29.11
N ASN A 64 -8.40 -15.39 -28.13
CA ASN A 64 -6.99 -15.71 -27.88
C ASN A 64 -6.63 -17.09 -28.47
N PRO A 65 -5.98 -17.17 -29.65
CA PRO A 65 -5.58 -18.45 -30.23
C PRO A 65 -4.59 -19.18 -29.30
N GLY A 66 -4.77 -20.49 -29.14
CA GLY A 66 -3.94 -21.34 -28.27
C GLY A 66 -4.39 -21.41 -26.80
N LEU A 67 -5.46 -20.71 -26.43
CA LEU A 67 -6.07 -20.84 -25.11
C LEU A 67 -6.85 -22.17 -25.01
N HIS A 68 -6.49 -23.00 -24.04
CA HIS A 68 -7.22 -24.20 -23.68
C HIS A 68 -8.10 -23.95 -22.44
N THR A 69 -9.37 -24.34 -22.51
CA THR A 69 -10.33 -24.16 -21.42
C THR A 69 -10.33 -25.31 -20.42
N SER A 70 -9.91 -26.51 -20.84
CA SER A 70 -9.87 -27.71 -20.02
C SER A 70 -8.43 -28.15 -19.73
N PRO A 71 -8.06 -28.42 -18.46
CA PRO A 71 -6.78 -29.02 -18.11
C PRO A 71 -6.72 -30.49 -18.52
N ASP A 72 -5.51 -31.01 -18.73
CA ASP A 72 -5.27 -32.42 -19.05
C ASP A 72 -5.56 -33.34 -17.85
N GLU A 73 -6.09 -34.54 -18.11
CA GLU A 73 -6.46 -35.57 -17.13
C GLU A 73 -5.33 -35.88 -16.15
N ALA A 74 -4.09 -35.96 -16.66
CA ALA A 74 -2.90 -36.25 -15.86
C ALA A 74 -2.59 -35.16 -14.81
N THR A 75 -3.06 -33.93 -15.02
CA THR A 75 -2.72 -32.76 -14.18
C THR A 75 -3.90 -32.22 -13.36
N LYS A 76 -5.07 -32.88 -13.41
CA LYS A 76 -6.30 -32.41 -12.76
C LYS A 76 -6.18 -32.12 -11.25
N GLY A 77 -5.26 -32.78 -10.55
CA GLY A 77 -5.04 -32.60 -9.11
C GLY A 77 -4.02 -31.52 -8.75
N TYR A 78 -3.35 -30.91 -9.73
CA TYR A 78 -2.30 -29.94 -9.47
C TYR A 78 -2.90 -28.56 -9.22
N PHE A 79 -2.31 -27.83 -8.28
CA PHE A 79 -2.66 -26.44 -8.02
C PHE A 79 -1.40 -25.60 -7.82
N MET A 80 -1.48 -24.32 -8.18
CA MET A 80 -0.38 -23.38 -8.00
C MET A 80 -0.25 -23.01 -6.53
N GLN A 81 0.66 -23.69 -5.82
CA GLN A 81 0.74 -23.61 -4.37
C GLN A 81 1.41 -22.33 -3.85
N GLN A 82 2.42 -21.80 -4.55
CA GLN A 82 3.18 -20.64 -4.10
C GLN A 82 3.77 -19.84 -5.26
N THR A 83 3.97 -18.54 -5.01
CA THR A 83 4.85 -17.69 -5.81
C THR A 83 5.92 -17.14 -4.89
N MET A 84 7.19 -17.29 -5.26
CA MET A 84 8.33 -16.91 -4.43
C MET A 84 8.94 -15.58 -4.89
N PHE A 85 9.01 -14.62 -3.98
CA PHE A 85 9.70 -13.35 -4.20
C PHE A 85 10.86 -13.18 -3.22
N ARG A 86 11.98 -12.65 -3.73
CA ARG A 86 13.11 -12.22 -2.89
C ARG A 86 12.82 -10.83 -2.36
N ILE A 87 12.94 -10.67 -1.05
CA ILE A 87 12.67 -9.43 -0.35
C ILE A 87 13.94 -8.93 0.34
N LYS A 88 14.13 -7.60 0.36
CA LYS A 88 15.31 -6.96 0.97
C LYS A 88 15.23 -6.93 2.50
N ASP A 89 14.09 -6.50 3.03
CA ASP A 89 13.83 -6.44 4.47
C ASP A 89 12.51 -7.16 4.79
N PRO A 90 12.53 -8.25 5.58
CA PRO A 90 11.33 -8.97 5.96
C PRO A 90 10.38 -8.13 6.80
N LYS A 91 10.85 -7.20 7.64
CA LYS A 91 9.97 -6.43 8.54
C LYS A 91 9.03 -5.51 7.77
N VAL A 92 9.57 -4.79 6.79
CA VAL A 92 8.80 -3.90 5.91
C VAL A 92 7.81 -4.69 5.05
N SER A 93 8.26 -5.85 4.54
CA SER A 93 7.43 -6.69 3.69
C SER A 93 6.28 -7.32 4.48
N LEU A 94 6.55 -7.83 5.68
CA LEU A 94 5.51 -8.43 6.53
C LEU A 94 4.45 -7.42 6.95
N ASP A 95 4.84 -6.19 7.30
CA ASP A 95 3.87 -5.12 7.58
C ASP A 95 3.00 -4.82 6.35
N PHE A 96 3.59 -4.73 5.16
CA PHE A 96 2.84 -4.51 3.92
C PHE A 96 1.85 -5.65 3.63
N TYR A 97 2.32 -6.90 3.60
CA TYR A 97 1.46 -8.05 3.27
C TYR A 97 0.38 -8.27 4.33
N SER A 98 0.66 -8.00 5.61
CA SER A 98 -0.34 -8.17 6.68
C SER A 98 -1.30 -6.97 6.79
N ARG A 99 -0.79 -5.75 6.98
CA ARG A 99 -1.61 -4.57 7.28
C ARG A 99 -2.26 -3.97 6.05
N VAL A 100 -1.59 -3.98 4.90
CA VAL A 100 -2.10 -3.33 3.67
C VAL A 100 -2.89 -4.31 2.83
N LEU A 101 -2.39 -5.53 2.64
CA LEU A 101 -3.07 -6.56 1.84
C LEU A 101 -3.97 -7.49 2.65
N GLY A 102 -3.84 -7.54 3.98
CA GLY A 102 -4.69 -8.37 4.83
C GLY A 102 -4.31 -9.86 4.86
N MET A 103 -3.08 -10.21 4.48
CA MET A 103 -2.60 -11.60 4.53
C MET A 103 -2.12 -12.00 5.93
N THR A 104 -2.21 -13.28 6.25
CA THR A 104 -1.69 -13.88 7.49
C THR A 104 -0.36 -14.59 7.22
N LEU A 105 0.51 -14.59 8.23
CA LEU A 105 1.75 -15.37 8.20
C LEU A 105 1.43 -16.82 8.55
N LEU A 106 1.41 -17.69 7.54
CA LEU A 106 1.07 -19.10 7.68
C LEU A 106 2.23 -19.90 8.28
N LYS A 107 3.45 -19.65 7.79
CA LYS A 107 4.63 -20.41 8.21
C LYS A 107 5.90 -19.61 8.04
N ARG A 108 6.84 -19.81 8.96
CA ARG A 108 8.20 -19.30 8.88
C ARG A 108 9.19 -20.46 8.96
N LEU A 109 10.18 -20.47 8.07
CA LEU A 109 11.26 -21.45 8.06
C LEU A 109 12.60 -20.71 8.00
N ASP A 110 13.49 -20.94 8.96
CA ASP A 110 14.82 -20.32 9.00
C ASP A 110 15.89 -21.38 8.70
N PHE A 111 16.80 -21.06 7.77
CA PHE A 111 17.90 -21.94 7.36
C PHE A 111 19.25 -21.26 7.66
N PRO A 112 19.81 -21.45 8.87
CA PRO A 112 20.99 -20.71 9.32
C PRO A 112 22.25 -21.05 8.51
N GLU A 113 22.42 -22.32 8.11
CA GLU A 113 23.56 -22.77 7.30
C GLU A 113 23.62 -22.05 5.94
N MET A 114 22.45 -21.86 5.32
CA MET A 114 22.32 -21.20 4.03
C MET A 114 22.06 -19.69 4.14
N LYS A 115 21.97 -19.16 5.38
CA LYS A 115 21.79 -17.74 5.70
C LYS A 115 20.54 -17.09 5.08
N PHE A 116 19.41 -17.80 5.04
CA PHE A 116 18.13 -17.22 4.60
C PHE A 116 16.93 -17.72 5.41
N SER A 117 15.83 -16.98 5.29
CA SER A 117 14.54 -17.30 5.90
C SER A 117 13.42 -17.26 4.86
N LEU A 118 12.44 -18.14 4.98
CA LEU A 118 11.23 -18.18 4.18
C LEU A 118 10.03 -17.76 5.03
N TYR A 119 9.18 -16.91 4.47
CA TYR A 119 7.95 -16.44 5.07
C TYR A 119 6.80 -16.75 4.11
N PHE A 120 5.91 -17.66 4.52
CA PHE A 120 4.73 -18.03 3.76
C PHE A 120 3.57 -17.14 4.19
N MET A 121 3.14 -16.25 3.30
CA MET A 121 1.97 -15.38 3.49
C MET A 121 0.81 -15.91 2.64
N GLY A 122 -0.40 -15.86 3.18
CA GLY A 122 -1.61 -16.25 2.45
C GLY A 122 -2.87 -15.67 3.08
N TYR A 123 -4.02 -15.97 2.49
CA TYR A 123 -5.31 -15.70 3.10
C TYR A 123 -5.82 -17.00 3.74
N GLU A 124 -6.42 -16.90 4.93
CA GLU A 124 -7.20 -17.98 5.53
C GLU A 124 -8.66 -17.93 5.06
#